data_AF-A0AA38FWA0-F1
#
_entry.id   AF-A0AA38FWA0-F1
#
_cell.length_a   1.000
_cell.length_b   1.000
_cell.length_c   1.000
_cell.angle_alpha   90.00
_cell.angle_beta   90.00
_cell.angle_gamma   90.00
#
_symmetry.space_group_name_H-M   'P 1'
#
loop_
_entity.id
_entity.type
_entity.pdbx_description
1 polymer ?
#
loop_
_entity_poly.entity_id
_entity_poly.type
_entity_poly.pdbx_seq_one_letter_code
_entity_poly.pdbx_strand_id
1 'polypeptide(L)'
;MDSFKGSPATCWNNQNEHITLSRYHLITGNHITFTEFQIFSKCDWLGVSPDGLIGAEGSNGGVLEIKCPYFDGKASESIPWSCIPANYMPQAQGLMEILDRDWMDLYAWIPRGSSFLG
;
A
#
# COMPACT_ATOMS: atom_id res chain seq x y z
N MET A 1 -10.75 -11.99 23.72
CA MET A 1 -10.59 -10.87 22.77
C MET A 1 -11.52 -11.15 21.61
N ASP A 2 -12.51 -10.30 21.37
CA ASP A 2 -13.30 -10.39 20.15
C ASP A 2 -12.40 -9.99 18.98
N SER A 3 -12.14 -10.92 18.06
CA SER A 3 -11.38 -10.62 16.86
C SER A 3 -12.15 -9.62 16.00
N PHE A 4 -11.44 -8.64 15.44
CA PHE A 4 -12.04 -7.69 14.50
C PHE A 4 -12.56 -8.48 13.29
N LYS A 5 -13.87 -8.38 13.02
CA LYS A 5 -14.53 -9.14 11.95
C LYS A 5 -14.34 -8.54 10.54
N GLY A 6 -13.62 -7.43 10.42
CA GLY A 6 -13.46 -6.71 9.15
C GLY A 6 -14.61 -5.75 8.87
N SER A 7 -14.30 -4.58 8.30
CA SER A 7 -15.32 -3.71 7.69
C SER A 7 -15.54 -4.11 6.22
N PRO A 8 -16.64 -3.68 5.56
CA PRO A 8 -16.79 -3.85 4.11
C PRO A 8 -15.60 -3.31 3.31
N ALA A 9 -15.02 -2.18 3.74
CA ALA A 9 -13.84 -1.60 3.12
C ALA A 9 -12.59 -2.47 3.27
N THR A 10 -12.37 -3.05 4.46
CA THR A 10 -11.25 -3.99 4.71
C THR A 10 -11.41 -5.25 3.87
N CYS A 11 -12.63 -5.80 3.80
CA CYS A 11 -12.93 -6.98 2.99
C CYS A 11 -12.69 -6.70 1.49
N TRP A 12 -13.15 -5.54 1.00
CA TRP A 12 -12.91 -5.09 -0.37
C TRP A 12 -11.41 -4.96 -0.68
N ASN A 13 -10.64 -4.36 0.22
CA ASN A 13 -9.20 -4.21 0.03
C ASN A 13 -8.51 -5.58 -0.12
N ASN A 14 -8.74 -6.47 0.83
CA ASN A 14 -8.13 -7.80 0.85
C ASN A 14 -8.49 -8.64 -0.39
N GLN A 15 -9.73 -8.53 -0.88
CA GLN A 15 -10.16 -9.26 -2.08
C GLN A 15 -9.48 -8.77 -3.35
N ASN A 16 -9.11 -7.49 -3.42
CA ASN A 16 -8.58 -6.86 -4.62
C ASN A 16 -7.06 -6.66 -4.59
N GLU A 17 -6.41 -6.87 -3.45
CA GLU A 17 -4.97 -6.66 -3.25
C GLU A 17 -4.12 -7.47 -4.25
N HIS A 18 -4.38 -8.78 -4.38
CA HIS A 18 -3.64 -9.64 -5.33
C HIS A 18 -3.77 -9.18 -6.78
N ILE A 19 -4.97 -8.76 -7.19
CA ILE A 19 -5.23 -8.22 -8.54
C ILE A 19 -4.47 -6.91 -8.72
N THR A 20 -4.43 -6.10 -7.67
CA THR A 20 -3.79 -4.78 -7.68
C THR A 20 -2.27 -4.90 -7.74
N LEU A 21 -1.67 -5.79 -6.95
CA LEU A 21 -0.25 -6.18 -7.01
C LEU A 21 0.12 -6.66 -8.42
N SER A 22 -0.67 -7.57 -8.98
CA SER A 22 -0.44 -8.11 -10.33
C SER A 22 -0.44 -7.00 -11.40
N ARG A 23 -1.38 -6.06 -11.30
CA ARG A 23 -1.44 -4.90 -12.21
C ARG A 23 -0.24 -3.98 -12.04
N TYR A 24 0.12 -3.67 -10.80
CA TYR A 24 1.28 -2.83 -10.50
C TYR A 24 2.56 -3.44 -11.09
N HIS A 25 2.79 -4.73 -10.88
CA HIS A 25 3.93 -5.44 -11.45
C HIS A 25 3.93 -5.41 -12.98
N LEU A 26 2.77 -5.61 -13.62
CA LEU A 26 2.64 -5.56 -15.08
C LEU A 26 2.96 -4.17 -15.66
N ILE A 27 2.59 -3.10 -14.97
CA ILE A 27 2.78 -1.72 -15.43
C ILE A 27 4.23 -1.26 -15.22
N THR A 28 4.80 -1.54 -14.05
CA THR A 28 6.09 -1.00 -13.64
C THR A 28 7.26 -1.90 -14.00
N GLY A 29 7.05 -3.21 -14.08
CA GLY A 29 8.12 -4.21 -14.15
C GLY A 29 8.98 -4.27 -12.87
N ASN A 30 8.58 -3.58 -11.80
CA ASN A 30 9.34 -3.52 -10.56
C ASN A 30 9.37 -4.91 -9.89
N HIS A 31 10.55 -5.26 -9.36
CA HIS A 31 10.72 -6.42 -8.50
C HIS A 31 10.20 -6.09 -7.10
N ILE A 32 9.32 -6.95 -6.56
CA ILE A 32 8.66 -6.74 -5.28
C ILE A 32 9.06 -7.88 -4.35
N THR A 33 9.59 -7.53 -3.18
CA THR A 33 9.86 -8.47 -2.10
C THR A 33 8.83 -8.25 -0.99
N PHE A 34 8.09 -9.29 -0.65
CA PHE A 34 7.15 -9.27 0.48
C PHE A 34 7.92 -9.41 1.80
N THR A 35 7.50 -8.66 2.80
CA THR A 35 8.09 -8.72 4.14
C THR A 35 7.02 -8.91 5.19
N GLU A 36 7.35 -9.63 6.25
CA GLU A 36 6.51 -9.71 7.45
C GLU A 36 6.45 -8.36 8.18
N PHE A 37 5.58 -8.28 9.19
CA PHE A 37 5.53 -7.15 10.11
C PHE A 37 6.90 -6.88 10.75
N GLN A 38 7.35 -5.63 10.68
CA GLN A 38 8.65 -5.19 11.20
C GLN A 38 8.45 -4.25 12.38
N ILE A 39 9.16 -4.51 13.49
CA ILE A 39 9.19 -3.63 14.65
C ILE A 39 10.32 -2.63 14.46
N PHE A 40 10.07 -1.36 14.78
CA PHE A 40 11.08 -0.33 14.68
C PHE A 40 12.20 -0.58 15.70
N SER A 41 13.44 -0.67 15.22
CA SER A 41 14.60 -1.03 16.05
C SER A 41 14.85 -0.07 17.22
N LYS A 42 14.41 1.19 17.10
CA LYS A 42 14.54 2.22 18.14
C LYS A 42 13.36 2.25 19.12
N CYS A 43 12.27 1.53 18.83
CA CYS A 43 11.00 1.68 19.53
C CYS A 43 10.12 0.43 19.40
N ASP A 44 10.13 -0.43 20.42
CA ASP A 44 9.51 -1.77 20.39
C ASP A 44 7.98 -1.80 20.31
N TRP A 45 7.31 -0.69 20.66
CA TRP A 45 5.86 -0.54 20.52
C TRP A 45 5.41 -0.04 19.14
N LEU A 46 6.35 0.31 18.25
CA LEU A 46 6.06 0.84 16.92
C LEU A 46 6.48 -0.18 15.86
N GLY A 47 5.63 -0.40 14.87
CA GLY A 47 5.95 -1.30 13.77
C GLY A 47 5.09 -1.06 12.54
N VAL A 48 5.48 -1.70 11.44
CA VAL A 48 4.92 -1.51 10.11
C VAL A 48 4.78 -2.82 9.36
N SER A 49 3.87 -2.83 8.39
CA SER A 49 3.70 -3.91 7.44
C SER A 49 3.49 -3.27 6.06
N PRO A 50 4.54 -3.10 5.24
CA PRO A 50 4.36 -2.61 3.87
C PRO A 50 3.67 -3.69 3.01
N ASP A 51 2.97 -3.28 1.95
CA ASP A 51 2.46 -4.22 0.95
C ASP A 51 3.61 -4.84 0.11
N GLY A 52 4.76 -4.17 0.05
CA GLY A 52 6.00 -4.74 -0.46
C GLY A 52 7.19 -3.78 -0.41
N LEU A 53 8.39 -4.32 -0.61
CA LEU A 53 9.60 -3.54 -0.87
C LEU A 53 9.94 -3.62 -2.36
N ILE A 54 10.25 -2.47 -2.96
CA ILE A 54 10.58 -2.35 -4.37
C ILE A 54 12.09 -2.37 -4.53
N GLY A 55 12.60 -3.19 -5.45
CA GLY A 55 14.03 -3.25 -5.79
C GLY A 55 14.65 -4.61 -5.46
N ALA A 56 15.95 -4.72 -5.70
CA ALA A 56 16.70 -5.92 -5.36
C ALA A 56 17.01 -5.96 -3.86
N GLU A 57 17.15 -7.16 -3.31
CA GLU A 57 17.60 -7.35 -1.94
C GLU A 57 18.96 -6.65 -1.72
N GLY A 58 19.05 -5.81 -0.69
CA GLY A 58 20.25 -5.01 -0.39
C GLY A 58 20.42 -3.73 -1.23
N SER A 59 19.47 -3.39 -2.11
CA SER A 59 19.43 -2.08 -2.78
C SER A 59 18.72 -1.01 -1.93
N ASN A 60 19.01 0.27 -2.21
CA ASN A 60 18.23 1.39 -1.65
C ASN A 60 16.90 1.55 -2.40
N GLY A 61 16.07 0.52 -2.24
CA GLY A 61 14.78 0.37 -2.90
C GLY A 61 13.72 1.36 -2.40
N GLY A 62 12.49 1.17 -2.86
CA GLY A 62 11.33 1.92 -2.40
C GLY A 62 10.41 1.09 -1.52
N VAL A 63 9.41 1.72 -0.94
CA VAL A 63 8.26 1.04 -0.32
C VAL A 63 7.10 1.00 -1.32
N LEU A 64 6.39 -0.13 -1.40
CA LEU A 64 5.11 -0.21 -2.08
C LEU A 64 3.97 -0.19 -1.05
N GLU A 65 3.01 0.70 -1.25
CA GLU A 65 1.72 0.69 -0.56
C GLU A 65 0.58 0.69 -1.57
N ILE A 66 -0.31 -0.28 -1.45
CA ILE A 66 -1.46 -0.51 -2.29
C ILE A 66 -2.73 -0.07 -1.58
N LYS A 67 -3.58 0.63 -2.30
CA LYS A 67 -4.93 1.00 -1.84
C LYS A 67 -5.98 0.57 -2.83
N CYS A 68 -6.99 -0.14 -2.36
CA CYS A 68 -8.23 -0.37 -3.09
C CYS A 68 -9.35 0.42 -2.39
N PRO A 69 -9.53 1.72 -2.67
CA PRO A 69 -10.54 2.51 -1.98
C PRO A 69 -11.95 1.94 -2.20
N TYR A 70 -12.70 1.90 -1.12
CA TYR A 70 -14.08 1.43 -1.10
C TYR A 70 -15.04 2.61 -1.31
N PHE A 71 -15.94 2.46 -2.28
CA PHE A 71 -16.88 3.53 -2.68
C PHE A 71 -18.33 3.25 -2.27
N ASP A 72 -18.58 2.28 -1.37
CA ASP A 72 -19.92 1.98 -0.85
C ASP A 72 -20.99 1.83 -1.96
N GLY A 73 -20.66 1.03 -2.98
CA GLY A 73 -21.53 0.80 -4.15
C GLY A 73 -21.44 1.85 -5.26
N LYS A 74 -20.73 2.96 -5.05
CA LYS A 74 -20.57 4.06 -6.04
C LYS A 74 -19.29 3.97 -6.87
N ALA A 75 -18.76 2.75 -7.06
CA ALA A 75 -17.52 2.54 -7.81
C ALA A 75 -17.61 2.97 -9.30
N SER A 76 -18.82 3.01 -9.87
CA SER A 76 -19.06 3.53 -11.22
C SER A 76 -18.80 5.03 -11.35
N GLU A 77 -18.90 5.78 -10.25
CA GLU A 77 -18.70 7.23 -10.21
C GLU A 77 -17.26 7.61 -9.83
N SER A 78 -16.46 6.65 -9.36
CA SER A 78 -15.10 6.95 -8.91
C SER A 78 -14.14 7.22 -10.07
N ILE A 79 -13.16 8.07 -9.79
CA ILE A 79 -12.06 8.39 -10.69
C ILE A 79 -10.73 8.11 -9.99
N PRO A 80 -9.66 7.79 -10.73
CA PRO A 80 -8.33 7.67 -10.15
C PRO A 80 -7.96 8.93 -9.37
N TRP A 81 -7.24 8.74 -8.26
CA TRP A 81 -6.77 9.83 -7.44
C TRP A 81 -5.73 10.66 -8.19
N SER A 82 -5.87 11.99 -8.13
CA SER A 82 -4.89 12.92 -8.70
C SER A 82 -3.75 13.25 -7.74
N CYS A 83 -3.93 12.98 -6.44
CA CYS A 83 -2.94 13.20 -5.39
C CYS A 83 -3.21 12.24 -4.22
N ILE A 84 -2.22 12.08 -3.34
CA ILE A 84 -2.34 11.25 -2.14
C ILE A 84 -3.30 11.92 -1.15
N PRO A 85 -4.37 11.24 -0.69
CA PRO A 85 -5.22 11.77 0.37
C PRO A 85 -4.43 12.01 1.66
N ALA A 86 -4.62 13.17 2.29
CA ALA A 86 -3.79 13.63 3.41
C ALA A 86 -3.74 12.66 4.60
N ASN A 87 -4.79 11.87 4.82
CA ASN A 87 -4.84 10.86 5.89
C ASN A 87 -3.88 9.67 5.66
N TYR A 88 -3.37 9.46 4.45
CA TYR A 88 -2.35 8.44 4.18
C TYR A 88 -0.92 8.96 4.34
N MET A 89 -0.70 10.27 4.42
CA MET A 89 0.65 10.83 4.57
C MET A 89 1.36 10.36 5.85
N PRO A 90 0.71 10.30 7.04
CA PRO A 90 1.36 9.75 8.23
C PRO A 90 1.78 8.29 8.06
N GLN A 91 0.98 7.48 7.35
CA GLN A 91 1.30 6.08 7.08
C GLN A 91 2.51 5.97 6.13
N ALA A 92 2.50 6.73 5.04
CA ALA A 92 3.59 6.76 4.07
C ALA A 92 4.92 7.17 4.72
N GLN A 93 4.92 8.24 5.50
CA GLN A 93 6.10 8.73 6.21
C GLN A 93 6.59 7.73 7.26
N GLY A 94 5.68 7.12 8.03
CA GLY A 94 6.04 6.11 9.03
C GLY A 94 6.67 4.86 8.41
N LEU A 95 6.13 4.40 7.28
CA LEU A 95 6.69 3.27 6.53
C LEU A 95 8.12 3.55 6.05
N MET A 96 8.34 4.70 5.40
CA MET A 96 9.66 5.09 4.90
C MET A 96 10.69 5.25 6.03
N GLU A 97 10.32 5.91 7.13
CA GLU A 97 11.22 6.10 8.29
C GLU A 97 11.59 4.77 8.95
N ILE A 98 10.61 3.89 9.20
CA ILE A 98 10.85 2.65 9.94
C ILE A 98 11.62 1.63 9.09
N LEU A 99 11.37 1.60 7.78
CA LEU A 99 12.02 0.69 6.85
C LEU A 99 13.35 1.24 6.30
N ASP A 100 13.70 2.50 6.62
CA ASP A 100 14.89 3.20 6.13
C ASP A 100 14.92 3.26 4.59
N ARG A 101 13.91 3.93 4.00
CA ARG A 101 13.73 4.05 2.55
C ARG A 101 13.46 5.49 2.15
N ASP A 102 14.02 5.92 1.02
CA ASP A 102 13.96 7.31 0.56
C ASP A 102 12.65 7.68 -0.15
N TRP A 103 11.92 6.68 -0.68
CA TRP A 103 10.73 6.90 -1.48
C TRP A 103 9.72 5.76 -1.35
N MET A 104 8.49 6.06 -1.76
CA MET A 104 7.37 5.14 -1.78
C MET A 104 6.57 5.30 -3.06
N ASP A 105 6.16 4.18 -3.65
CA ASP A 105 5.04 4.15 -4.59
C ASP A 105 3.76 3.87 -3.83
N LEU A 106 2.84 4.83 -3.86
CA LEU A 106 1.45 4.60 -3.46
C LEU A 106 0.62 4.30 -4.71
N TYR A 107 0.19 3.06 -4.84
CA TYR A 107 -0.61 2.60 -5.97
C TYR A 107 -2.07 2.39 -5.57
N ALA A 108 -2.94 3.24 -6.11
CA ALA A 108 -4.38 3.18 -5.85
C ALA A 108 -5.10 2.55 -7.04
N TRP A 109 -5.79 1.42 -6.83
CA TRP A 109 -6.56 0.75 -7.87
C TRP A 109 -8.06 0.85 -7.64
N ILE A 110 -8.78 1.13 -8.73
CA ILE A 110 -10.24 1.14 -8.78
C ILE A 110 -10.73 0.37 -10.03
N PRO A 111 -11.98 -0.10 -10.08
CA PRO A 111 -12.48 -0.81 -11.26
C PRO A 111 -12.35 -0.05 -12.59
N ARG A 112 -12.36 1.28 -12.52
CA ARG A 112 -12.28 2.18 -13.70
C ARG A 112 -10.87 2.59 -14.09
N GLY A 113 -9.83 2.20 -13.34
CA GLY A 113 -8.45 2.61 -13.60
C GLY A 113 -7.55 2.53 -12.37
N SER A 114 -6.39 3.17 -12.42
CA SER A 114 -5.48 3.24 -11.29
C SER A 114 -4.68 4.53 -11.28
N SER A 115 -4.07 4.80 -10.13
CA SER A 115 -3.26 6.00 -9.86
C SER A 115 -1.91 5.53 -9.34
N PHE A 116 -0.85 6.08 -9.93
CA PHE A 116 0.51 5.96 -9.42
C PHE A 116 0.87 7.29 -8.78
N LEU A 117 1.19 7.26 -7.49
CA LEU A 117 1.44 8.45 -6.70
C LEU A 117 2.77 8.28 -5.98
N GLY A 118 3.77 9.06 -6.36
CA GLY A 118 5.13 9.08 -5.81
C GLY A 118 5.70 10.49 -5.84
#